data_AF-A0A210RY41-F1
#
_entry.id   AF-A0A210RY41-F1
#
_cell.length_a   1.000
_cell.length_b   1.000
_cell.length_c   1.000
_cell.angle_alpha   90.00
_cell.angle_beta   90.00
_cell.angle_gamma   90.00
#
_symmetry.space_group_name_H-M   'P 1'
#
loop_
_entity.id
_entity.type
_entity.pdbx_description
1 polymer ?
#
loop_
_entity_poly.entity_id
_entity_poly.type
_entity_poly.pdbx_seq_one_letter_code
_entity_poly.pdbx_strand_id
1 'polypeptide(L)'
;MELLVTIAIIAILAAIGTPIYTNNIRVAKNAEAQNTLKTIFLMQKNYFAENYCYYITPGSGDQSTSVNQYLLGSTTPASGPIVVGASNDFFFYISPGTVGSSGSCTGVNSNDYVAYAQSRSDSSLTYSINQQNVKTGF
;
A
#
# COMPACT_ATOMS: atom_id res chain seq x y z
N MET A 1 -11.65 46.75 -22.14
CA MET A 1 -10.74 46.41 -21.02
C MET A 1 -11.49 45.53 -20.01
N GLU A 2 -12.01 44.39 -20.46
CA GLU A 2 -12.74 43.44 -19.59
C GLU A 2 -11.98 42.12 -19.48
N LEU A 3 -11.33 41.68 -20.57
CA LEU A 3 -10.60 40.42 -20.62
C LEU A 3 -9.33 40.40 -19.74
N LEU A 4 -8.68 41.55 -19.53
CA LEU A 4 -7.47 41.62 -18.71
C LEU A 4 -7.77 41.39 -17.22
N VAL A 5 -8.93 41.86 -16.76
CA VAL A 5 -9.34 41.70 -15.35
C VAL A 5 -9.78 40.25 -15.09
N THR A 6 -10.49 39.63 -16.02
CA THR A 6 -10.88 38.21 -15.87
C THR A 6 -9.68 37.27 -15.89
N ILE A 7 -8.69 37.50 -16.78
CA ILE A 7 -7.45 36.72 -16.79
C ILE A 7 -6.65 36.91 -15.50
N ALA A 8 -6.55 38.15 -14.98
CA ALA A 8 -5.86 38.43 -13.73
C ALA A 8 -6.50 37.70 -12.53
N ILE A 9 -7.83 37.64 -12.47
CA ILE A 9 -8.55 36.92 -11.41
C ILE A 9 -8.37 35.40 -11.54
N ILE A 10 -8.43 34.84 -12.75
CA ILE A 10 -8.21 33.40 -12.99
C ILE A 10 -6.78 33.01 -12.60
N ALA A 11 -5.77 33.85 -12.89
CA ALA A 11 -4.38 33.59 -12.52
C ALA A 11 -4.18 33.51 -11.00
N ILE A 12 -4.82 34.40 -10.24
CA ILE A 12 -4.77 34.39 -8.77
C ILE A 12 -5.49 33.17 -8.21
N LEU A 13 -6.67 32.83 -8.72
CA LEU A 13 -7.44 31.65 -8.31
C LEU A 13 -6.71 30.34 -8.62
N ALA A 14 -6.05 30.25 -9.77
CA ALA A 14 -5.22 29.09 -10.13
C ALA A 14 -4.03 28.96 -9.17
N ALA A 15 -3.35 30.06 -8.86
CA ALA A 15 -2.19 30.06 -7.96
C ALA A 15 -2.52 29.54 -6.55
N ILE A 16 -3.70 29.86 -6.01
CA ILE A 16 -4.14 29.37 -4.68
C ILE A 16 -4.81 27.98 -4.74
N GLY A 17 -5.52 27.67 -5.82
CA GLY A 17 -6.30 26.44 -5.94
C GLY A 17 -5.46 25.19 -6.17
N THR A 18 -4.38 25.29 -6.97
CA THR A 18 -3.50 24.16 -7.29
C THR A 18 -2.83 23.53 -6.06
N PRO A 19 -2.16 24.27 -5.14
CA PRO A 19 -1.48 23.65 -4.00
C PRO A 19 -2.46 22.94 -3.04
N ILE A 20 -3.64 23.52 -2.80
CA ILE A 20 -4.66 22.91 -1.93
C ILE A 20 -5.13 21.57 -2.49
N TYR A 21 -5.38 21.50 -3.81
CA TYR A 21 -5.81 20.27 -4.47
C TYR A 21 -4.77 19.15 -4.34
N THR A 22 -3.49 19.46 -4.57
CA THR A 22 -2.39 18.48 -4.46
C THR A 22 -2.23 17.90 -3.05
N ASN A 23 -2.43 18.70 -2.00
CA ASN A 23 -2.33 18.22 -0.62
C ASN A 23 -3.48 17.27 -0.26
N ASN A 24 -4.71 17.57 -0.69
CA ASN A 24 -5.87 16.71 -0.42
C ASN A 24 -5.74 15.34 -1.10
N ILE A 25 -5.21 15.28 -2.33
CA ILE A 25 -4.95 14.01 -3.02
C ILE A 25 -3.95 13.17 -2.22
N ARG A 26 -2.86 13.77 -1.72
CA ARG A 26 -1.86 13.06 -0.92
C ARG A 26 -2.44 12.46 0.36
N VAL A 27 -3.29 13.21 1.06
CA VAL A 27 -4.00 12.70 2.26
C VAL A 27 -4.91 11.53 1.90
N ALA A 28 -5.67 11.64 0.81
CA ALA A 28 -6.54 10.56 0.34
C ALA A 28 -5.74 9.30 -0.03
N LYS A 29 -4.60 9.46 -0.70
CA LYS A 29 -3.70 8.34 -1.07
C LYS A 29 -3.08 7.65 0.13
N ASN A 30 -2.67 8.42 1.14
CA ASN A 30 -2.18 7.85 2.40
C ASN A 30 -3.28 7.03 3.09
N ALA A 31 -4.50 7.56 3.17
CA ALA A 31 -5.63 6.84 3.75
C ALA A 31 -5.99 5.57 2.95
N GLU A 32 -5.91 5.62 1.63
CA GLU A 32 -6.08 4.47 0.74
C GLU A 32 -5.04 3.38 1.04
N ALA A 33 -3.76 3.74 1.14
CA ALA A 33 -2.67 2.79 1.47
C ALA A 33 -2.88 2.14 2.85
N GLN A 34 -3.25 2.93 3.86
CA GLN A 34 -3.58 2.42 5.20
C GLN A 34 -4.77 1.46 5.19
N ASN A 35 -5.78 1.71 4.36
CA ASN A 35 -6.93 0.82 4.22
C ASN A 35 -6.57 -0.47 3.49
N THR A 36 -5.74 -0.41 2.46
CA THR A 36 -5.19 -1.59 1.78
C THR A 36 -4.41 -2.48 2.75
N LEU A 37 -3.62 -1.90 3.67
CA LEU A 37 -2.93 -2.67 4.71
C LEU A 37 -3.90 -3.40 5.65
N LYS A 38 -5.05 -2.79 5.99
CA LYS A 38 -6.09 -3.47 6.78
C LYS A 38 -6.71 -4.64 6.00
N THR A 39 -6.91 -4.49 4.70
CA THR A 39 -7.37 -5.59 3.83
C THR A 39 -6.35 -6.72 3.78
N ILE A 40 -5.06 -6.41 3.61
CA ILE A 40 -3.97 -7.39 3.66
C ILE A 40 -3.97 -8.13 5.00
N PHE A 41 -4.12 -7.41 6.12
CA PHE A 41 -4.20 -8.03 7.45
C PHE A 41 -5.36 -9.02 7.58
N LEU A 42 -6.55 -8.67 7.09
CA LEU A 42 -7.71 -9.57 7.11
C LEU A 42 -7.46 -10.82 6.26
N MET A 43 -6.87 -10.65 5.09
CA MET A 43 -6.59 -11.76 4.18
C MET A 43 -5.47 -12.68 4.69
N GLN A 44 -4.48 -12.13 5.41
CA GLN A 44 -3.47 -12.93 6.10
C GLN A 44 -4.07 -13.82 7.19
N LYS A 45 -5.11 -13.35 7.89
CA LYS A 45 -5.83 -14.19 8.85
C LYS A 45 -6.54 -15.35 8.17
N ASN A 46 -7.17 -15.11 7.02
CA ASN A 46 -7.79 -16.17 6.23
C ASN A 46 -6.75 -17.17 5.73
N TYR A 47 -5.63 -16.68 5.18
CA TYR A 47 -4.53 -17.52 4.69
C TYR A 47 -3.95 -18.41 5.80
N PHE A 48 -3.77 -17.86 7.01
CA PHE A 48 -3.31 -18.62 8.17
C PHE A 48 -4.31 -19.69 8.61
N ALA A 49 -5.61 -19.42 8.52
CA ALA A 49 -6.63 -20.42 8.87
C ALA A 49 -6.61 -21.64 7.93
N GLU A 50 -6.18 -21.46 6.68
CA GLU A 50 -6.09 -22.54 5.68
C GLU A 50 -4.73 -23.23 5.67
N ASN A 51 -3.63 -22.48 5.84
CA ASN A 51 -2.27 -22.97 5.61
C ASN A 51 -1.44 -23.12 6.89
N TYR A 52 -1.94 -22.69 8.05
CA TYR A 52 -1.22 -22.63 9.34
C TYR A 52 0.08 -21.80 9.34
N CYS A 53 0.30 -21.03 8.28
CA CYS A 53 1.43 -20.11 8.09
C CYS A 53 0.90 -18.81 7.50
N TYR A 54 1.66 -17.72 7.63
CA TYR A 54 1.37 -16.47 6.94
C TYR A 54 2.11 -16.39 5.61
N TYR A 55 1.47 -15.77 4.62
CA TYR A 55 2.12 -15.52 3.34
C TYR A 55 3.14 -14.39 3.48
N ILE A 56 4.32 -14.55 2.89
CA ILE A 56 5.32 -13.50 2.74
C ILE A 56 5.72 -13.37 1.27
N THR A 57 6.06 -12.15 0.88
CA THR A 57 6.57 -11.86 -0.47
C THR A 57 8.07 -12.12 -0.54
N PRO A 58 8.62 -12.44 -1.73
CA PRO A 58 10.02 -12.85 -1.89
C PRO A 58 11.06 -11.73 -1.62
N GLY A 59 10.64 -10.49 -1.37
CA GLY A 59 11.55 -9.39 -1.05
C GLY A 59 10.85 -8.07 -0.75
N SER A 60 11.61 -7.06 -0.35
CA SER A 60 11.13 -5.74 0.11
C SER A 60 10.92 -4.71 -1.01
N GLY A 61 10.47 -5.15 -2.19
CA GLY A 61 10.23 -4.31 -3.37
C GLY A 61 8.74 -4.17 -3.71
N ASP A 62 8.42 -3.73 -4.92
CA ASP A 62 7.03 -3.76 -5.38
C ASP A 62 6.57 -5.21 -5.61
N GLN A 63 5.79 -5.72 -4.65
CA GLN A 63 5.23 -7.06 -4.67
C GLN A 63 3.69 -7.02 -4.74
N SER A 64 3.13 -5.88 -5.12
CA SER A 64 1.67 -5.66 -5.16
C SER A 64 0.97 -6.69 -6.05
N THR A 65 1.61 -7.10 -7.15
CA THR A 65 1.13 -8.16 -8.04
C THR A 65 1.14 -9.53 -7.36
N SER A 66 2.20 -9.87 -6.64
CA SER A 66 2.32 -11.12 -5.88
C SER A 66 1.26 -11.19 -4.77
N VAL A 67 1.03 -10.07 -4.06
CA VAL A 67 -0.03 -9.95 -3.06
C VAL A 67 -1.41 -10.16 -3.69
N ASN A 68 -1.70 -9.52 -4.83
CA ASN A 68 -2.96 -9.72 -5.55
C ASN A 68 -3.19 -11.20 -5.92
N GLN A 69 -2.17 -11.87 -6.43
CA GLN A 69 -2.30 -13.25 -6.91
C GLN A 69 -2.43 -14.26 -5.77
N TYR A 70 -1.48 -14.24 -4.83
CA TYR A 70 -1.28 -15.33 -3.88
C TYR A 70 -1.99 -15.12 -2.55
N LEU A 71 -2.19 -13.86 -2.13
CA LEU A 71 -2.90 -13.54 -0.88
C LEU A 71 -4.37 -13.19 -1.15
N LEU A 72 -4.64 -12.42 -2.21
CA LEU A 72 -5.99 -11.96 -2.54
C LEU A 72 -6.72 -12.85 -3.56
N GLY A 73 -6.05 -13.87 -4.11
CA GLY A 73 -6.65 -14.85 -5.02
C GLY A 73 -7.06 -14.30 -6.39
N SER A 74 -6.48 -13.19 -6.83
CA SER A 74 -6.80 -12.59 -8.14
C SER A 74 -6.21 -13.40 -9.29
N THR A 75 -7.05 -13.76 -10.26
CA THR A 75 -6.64 -14.40 -11.52
C THR A 75 -6.03 -13.41 -12.53
N THR A 76 -6.18 -12.11 -12.29
CA THR A 76 -5.64 -11.00 -13.10
C THR A 76 -4.81 -10.05 -12.24
N PRO A 77 -3.60 -10.46 -11.79
CA PRO A 77 -2.85 -9.78 -10.73
C PRO A 77 -2.46 -8.31 -11.03
N ALA A 78 -2.39 -7.94 -12.31
CA ALA A 78 -2.12 -6.58 -12.76
C ALA A 78 -3.33 -5.63 -12.66
N SER A 79 -4.54 -6.18 -12.61
CA SER A 79 -5.80 -5.44 -12.46
C SER A 79 -6.59 -5.94 -11.24
N GLY A 80 -5.88 -6.49 -10.26
CA GLY A 80 -6.45 -7.01 -9.03
C GLY A 80 -6.91 -5.91 -8.07
N PRO A 81 -7.34 -6.28 -6.85
CA PRO A 81 -7.87 -5.33 -5.87
C PRO A 81 -6.88 -4.23 -5.48
N ILE A 82 -5.58 -4.53 -5.46
CA ILE A 82 -4.52 -3.54 -5.27
C ILE A 82 -4.09 -3.02 -6.63
N VAL A 83 -4.21 -1.71 -6.86
CA VAL A 83 -3.65 -1.05 -8.04
C VAL A 83 -2.13 -1.21 -8.03
N VAL A 84 -1.55 -1.70 -9.13
CA VAL A 84 -0.12 -2.01 -9.23
C VAL A 84 0.65 -0.97 -10.06
N GLY A 85 1.97 -1.02 -9.96
CA GLY A 85 2.87 -0.20 -10.77
C GLY A 85 2.71 1.31 -10.52
N ALA A 86 3.08 2.11 -11.52
CA ALA A 86 3.08 3.57 -11.44
C ALA A 86 1.68 4.20 -11.27
N SER A 87 0.61 3.42 -11.45
CA SER A 87 -0.77 3.85 -11.21
C SER A 87 -1.11 3.96 -9.72
N ASN A 88 -0.22 3.50 -8.84
CA ASN A 88 -0.35 3.61 -7.39
C ASN A 88 0.87 4.33 -6.80
N ASP A 89 0.63 5.36 -5.99
CA ASP A 89 1.67 6.10 -5.28
C ASP A 89 2.39 5.25 -4.22
N PHE A 90 1.76 4.15 -3.80
CA PHE A 90 2.33 3.18 -2.87
C PHE A 90 2.53 1.82 -3.55
N PHE A 91 3.54 1.10 -3.07
CA PHE A 91 3.71 -0.31 -3.36
C PHE A 91 3.69 -1.13 -2.07
N PHE A 92 3.32 -2.39 -2.20
CA PHE A 92 3.08 -3.26 -1.07
C PHE A 92 4.00 -4.46 -1.11
N TYR A 93 4.52 -4.84 0.05
CA TYR A 93 5.26 -6.08 0.26
C TYR A 93 5.05 -6.59 1.67
N ILE A 94 5.31 -7.87 1.85
CA ILE A 94 5.14 -8.56 3.13
C ILE A 94 6.44 -9.26 3.43
N SER A 95 7.05 -8.91 4.55
CA SER A 95 8.30 -9.52 4.99
C SER A 95 8.07 -10.37 6.23
N PRO A 96 8.92 -11.40 6.47
CA PRO A 96 8.93 -12.10 7.74
C PRO A 96 9.11 -11.13 8.90
N GLY A 97 8.47 -11.42 10.04
CA GLY A 97 8.71 -10.70 11.27
C GLY A 97 9.93 -11.24 12.01
N THR A 98 9.94 -11.07 13.34
CA THR A 98 11.04 -11.48 14.21
C THR A 98 11.21 -13.01 14.27
N VAL A 99 10.12 -13.77 14.24
CA VAL A 99 10.13 -15.24 14.27
C VAL A 99 10.60 -15.80 12.92
N GLY A 100 10.13 -15.18 11.83
CA GLY A 100 10.48 -15.48 10.46
C GLY A 100 10.06 -16.85 9.96
N SER A 101 10.60 -17.21 8.79
CA SER A 101 10.39 -18.51 8.16
C SER A 101 11.26 -19.57 8.82
N SER A 102 10.67 -20.33 9.74
CA SER A 102 11.31 -21.45 10.45
C SER A 102 10.33 -22.61 10.63
N GLY A 103 10.85 -23.81 10.89
CA GLY A 103 10.02 -25.01 11.05
C GLY A 103 9.26 -25.35 9.76
N SER A 104 7.95 -25.55 9.88
CA SER A 104 7.08 -25.92 8.75
C SER A 104 6.76 -24.76 7.80
N CYS A 105 6.93 -23.51 8.24
CA CYS A 105 6.67 -22.32 7.43
C CYS A 105 7.98 -21.86 6.75
N THR A 106 8.17 -22.28 5.49
CA THR A 106 9.36 -21.98 4.69
C THR A 106 9.02 -21.41 3.32
N GLY A 107 10.01 -20.84 2.62
CA GLY A 107 9.81 -20.24 1.30
C GLY A 107 8.97 -18.97 1.36
N VAL A 108 7.82 -18.95 0.69
CA VAL A 108 6.86 -17.83 0.71
C VAL A 108 5.93 -17.87 1.94
N ASN A 109 6.23 -18.70 2.93
CA ASN A 109 5.48 -18.84 4.16
C ASN A 109 6.34 -18.51 5.38
N SER A 110 5.76 -17.86 6.37
CA SER A 110 6.43 -17.47 7.62
C SER A 110 5.52 -17.69 8.83
N ASN A 111 6.13 -17.89 10.01
CA ASN A 111 5.39 -17.98 11.27
C ASN A 111 4.87 -16.62 11.73
N ASP A 112 5.49 -15.54 11.24
CA ASP A 112 5.02 -14.19 11.43
C ASP A 112 5.26 -13.28 10.22
N TYR A 113 4.60 -12.13 10.21
CA TYR A 113 4.75 -11.17 9.12
C TYR A 113 4.63 -9.72 9.58
N VAL A 114 5.23 -8.85 8.77
CA VAL A 114 4.97 -7.42 8.73
C VAL A 114 4.65 -7.03 7.29
N ALA A 115 3.47 -6.49 7.07
CA ALA A 115 3.06 -5.94 5.78
C ALA A 115 3.41 -4.46 5.73
N TYR A 116 3.95 -4.02 4.60
CA TYR A 116 4.43 -2.67 4.38
C TYR A 116 3.70 -2.04 3.20
N ALA A 117 3.40 -0.74 3.33
CA ALA A 117 3.03 0.14 2.23
C ALA A 117 4.06 1.26 2.19
N GLN A 118 4.91 1.27 1.17
CA GLN A 118 5.95 2.27 0.99
C GLN A 118 5.61 3.18 -0.17
N SER A 119 5.76 4.49 0.01
CA SER A 119 5.57 5.44 -1.07
C SER A 119 6.67 5.29 -2.12
N ARG A 120 6.28 5.36 -3.39
CA ARG A 120 7.20 5.33 -4.54
C ARG A 120 8.00 6.62 -4.68
N SER A 121 7.45 7.74 -4.22
CA SER A 121 8.08 9.06 -4.32
C SER A 121 8.92 9.41 -3.09
N ASP A 122 8.63 8.81 -1.93
CA ASP A 122 9.33 9.05 -0.68
C ASP A 122 9.49 7.75 0.14
N SER A 123 10.69 7.15 0.11
CA SER A 123 10.96 5.92 0.86
C SER A 123 10.87 6.08 2.38
N SER A 124 10.94 7.32 2.90
CA SER A 124 10.75 7.59 4.33
C SER A 124 9.27 7.50 4.74
N LEU A 125 8.35 7.65 3.80
CA LEU A 125 6.92 7.47 4.00
C LEU A 125 6.54 6.01 3.85
N THR A 126 6.65 5.26 4.95
CA THR A 126 6.30 3.84 5.02
C THR A 126 5.31 3.60 6.16
N TYR A 127 4.21 2.92 5.84
CA TYR A 127 3.24 2.41 6.79
C TYR A 127 3.44 0.91 6.95
N SER A 128 3.22 0.37 8.16
CA SER A 128 3.28 -1.08 8.36
C SER A 128 2.26 -1.59 9.37
N ILE A 129 1.81 -2.83 9.14
CA ILE A 129 0.95 -3.57 10.07
C ILE A 129 1.50 -4.99 10.24
N ASN A 130 1.61 -5.44 11.49
CA ASN A 130 2.03 -6.81 11.80
C ASN A 130 0.84 -7.73 12.12
N GLN A 131 1.12 -9.02 12.29
CA GLN A 131 0.12 -10.03 12.64
C GLN A 131 -0.68 -9.76 13.93
N GLN A 132 -0.13 -8.96 14.85
CA GLN A 132 -0.77 -8.56 16.10
C GLN A 132 -1.58 -7.26 15.94
N ASN A 133 -1.75 -6.76 14.71
CA ASN A 133 -2.40 -5.49 14.40
C ASN A 133 -1.67 -4.27 15.01
N VAL A 134 -0.37 -4.41 15.30
CA VAL A 134 0.49 -3.28 15.66
C VAL A 134 0.79 -2.50 14.39
N LYS A 135 0.51 -1.20 14.43
CA LYS A 135 0.58 -0.27 13.31
C LYS A 135 1.74 0.70 13.51
N THR A 136 2.49 0.96 12.44
CA THR A 136 3.60 1.93 12.46
C THR A 136 3.42 2.94 11.34
N GLY A 137 3.65 4.22 11.64
CA GLY A 137 3.58 5.32 10.67
C GLY A 137 2.17 5.85 10.38
N PHE A 138 1.11 5.28 10.99
CA PHE A 138 -0.29 5.64 10.75
C PHE A 138 -0.65 7.05 11.26
#